data_AF-A0A7C3SKX8-F1
#
_entry.id   AF-A0A7C3SKX8-F1
#
_cell.length_a   1.000
_cell.length_b   1.000
_cell.length_c   1.000
_cell.angle_alpha   90.00
_cell.angle_beta   90.00
_cell.angle_gamma   90.00
#
_symmetry.space_group_name_H-M   'P 1'
#
loop_
_entity.id
_entity.type
_entity.pdbx_description
1 polymer ?
#
loop_
_entity_poly.entity_id
_entity_poly.type
_entity_poly.pdbx_seq_one_letter_code
_entity_poly.pdbx_strand_id
1 'polypeptide(L)'
;MCTEQPWWTRLSGVFARGPAGSAIVSVAETLLALAAYGASYVLLHPVHITRQATSTAECMWVQVAVGLANEQMNLPLVADVWPSNGAGSAEYLYEIAANTVAAVAAGLHLLGPVPANGTKPNGGGAEAQFMAELGEAVARRGLSLQDANEVVKDLYKLYSDRIGAKPGKPFWEVYDLRTLKPSTEWREAIDGVKKELADRGLL
;
A
#
# COMPACT_ATOMS: atom_id res chain seq x y z
N MET A 1 -8.68 12.50 -19.04
CA MET A 1 -9.39 11.21 -19.14
C MET A 1 -8.75 10.31 -18.09
N CYS A 2 -9.49 9.94 -17.05
CA CYS A 2 -8.97 9.05 -16.01
C CYS A 2 -9.04 7.62 -16.55
N THR A 3 -7.96 7.14 -17.16
CA THR A 3 -7.85 5.73 -17.54
C THR A 3 -7.35 5.00 -16.30
N GLU A 4 -8.24 4.30 -15.59
CA GLU A 4 -7.82 3.23 -14.70
C GLU A 4 -6.88 2.32 -15.49
N GLN A 5 -5.66 2.15 -14.98
CA GLN A 5 -4.61 1.36 -15.62
C GLN A 5 -5.13 -0.08 -15.84
N PRO A 6 -4.95 -0.65 -17.04
CA PRO A 6 -5.31 -2.04 -17.27
C PRO A 6 -4.43 -2.97 -16.42
N TRP A 7 -5.04 -4.08 -16.03
CA TRP A 7 -4.66 -5.24 -15.20
C TRP A 7 -3.26 -5.88 -15.41
N TRP A 8 -2.34 -5.24 -16.13
CA TRP A 8 -1.03 -5.76 -16.53
C TRP A 8 -0.02 -5.92 -15.39
N THR A 9 -0.15 -5.18 -14.29
CA THR A 9 0.91 -5.12 -13.27
C THR A 9 1.09 -6.43 -12.49
N ARG A 10 0.08 -7.32 -12.47
CA ARG A 10 0.21 -8.69 -11.93
C ARG A 10 1.14 -9.57 -12.79
N LEU A 11 1.29 -9.28 -14.07
CA LEU A 11 2.04 -10.08 -15.03
C LEU A 11 3.51 -9.63 -15.14
N SER A 12 3.80 -8.36 -14.88
CA SER A 12 5.14 -7.77 -14.99
C SER A 12 6.17 -8.49 -14.11
N GLY A 13 5.77 -9.04 -12.95
CA GLY A 13 6.64 -9.84 -12.06
C GLY A 13 7.21 -11.11 -12.70
N VAL A 14 6.40 -11.86 -13.45
CA VAL A 14 6.78 -13.15 -14.04
C VAL A 14 7.69 -12.96 -15.25
N PHE A 15 7.30 -12.05 -16.15
CA PHE A 15 8.05 -11.81 -17.38
C PHE A 15 9.33 -11.01 -17.14
N ALA A 16 9.34 -10.14 -16.12
CA ALA A 16 10.51 -9.32 -15.81
C ALA A 16 11.54 -10.00 -14.89
N ARG A 17 11.30 -11.25 -14.47
CA ARG A 17 12.26 -12.11 -13.76
C ARG A 17 12.75 -11.52 -12.42
N GLY A 18 11.81 -11.02 -11.61
CA GLY A 18 12.05 -10.60 -10.22
C GLY A 18 12.05 -9.07 -10.03
N PRO A 19 12.28 -8.59 -8.78
CA PRO A 19 12.01 -7.20 -8.40
C PRO A 19 12.75 -6.16 -9.24
N ALA A 20 14.03 -6.36 -9.52
CA ALA A 20 14.82 -5.42 -10.32
C ALA A 20 14.28 -5.26 -11.74
N GLY A 21 13.95 -6.38 -12.40
CA GLY A 21 13.36 -6.32 -13.73
C GLY A 21 11.95 -5.75 -13.70
N SER A 22 11.15 -6.07 -12.68
CA SER A 22 9.82 -5.47 -12.50
C SER A 22 9.90 -3.95 -12.34
N ALA A 23 10.87 -3.43 -11.61
CA ALA A 23 11.09 -1.97 -11.51
C ALA A 23 11.43 -1.34 -12.86
N ILE A 24 12.31 -1.98 -13.65
CA ILE A 24 12.63 -1.53 -15.02
C ILE A 24 11.36 -1.50 -15.88
N VAL A 25 10.56 -2.56 -15.84
CA VAL A 25 9.30 -2.64 -16.60
C VAL A 25 8.32 -1.57 -16.13
N SER A 26 8.18 -1.32 -14.82
CA SER A 26 7.30 -0.28 -14.30
C SER A 26 7.72 1.13 -14.72
N VAL A 27 9.02 1.43 -14.80
CA VAL A 27 9.50 2.70 -15.37
C VAL A 27 9.17 2.77 -16.87
N ALA A 28 9.38 1.69 -17.63
CA ALA A 28 9.05 1.64 -19.04
C ALA A 28 7.53 1.82 -19.30
N GLU A 29 6.69 1.17 -18.50
CA GLU A 29 5.23 1.33 -18.51
C GLU A 29 4.82 2.77 -18.19
N THR A 30 5.48 3.42 -17.23
CA THR A 30 5.26 4.83 -16.89
C THR A 30 5.56 5.74 -18.09
N LEU A 31 6.72 5.57 -18.73
CA LEU A 31 7.09 6.35 -19.92
C LEU A 31 6.14 6.10 -21.10
N LEU A 32 5.74 4.84 -21.31
CA LEU A 32 4.76 4.48 -22.32
C LEU A 32 3.41 5.14 -22.06
N ALA A 33 2.96 5.19 -20.80
CA ALA A 33 1.69 5.81 -20.44
C ALA A 33 1.66 7.31 -20.79
N LEU A 34 2.77 8.02 -20.60
CA LEU A 34 2.91 9.41 -21.01
C LEU A 34 2.86 9.55 -22.54
N ALA A 35 3.67 8.75 -23.25
CA ALA A 35 3.83 8.87 -24.70
C ALA A 35 2.61 8.43 -25.50
N ALA A 36 1.97 7.33 -25.09
CA ALA A 36 0.86 6.72 -25.82
C ALA A 36 -0.52 7.25 -25.39
N TYR A 37 -0.69 7.59 -24.11
CA TYR A 37 -2.00 7.93 -23.55
C TYR A 37 -2.10 9.37 -23.05
N GLY A 38 -1.00 10.12 -23.01
CA GLY A 38 -0.99 11.48 -22.44
C GLY A 38 -1.38 11.47 -20.96
N ALA A 39 -0.95 10.44 -20.22
CA ALA A 39 -1.31 10.26 -18.82
C ALA A 39 -0.88 11.46 -17.96
N SER A 40 -1.76 11.92 -17.07
CA SER A 40 -1.46 13.03 -16.15
C SER A 40 -0.90 12.56 -14.80
N TYR A 41 -1.08 11.27 -14.48
CA TYR A 41 -0.52 10.58 -13.33
C TYR A 41 -0.41 9.10 -13.67
N VAL A 42 0.42 8.36 -12.93
CA VAL A 42 0.57 6.91 -13.12
C VAL A 42 0.42 6.20 -11.79
N LEU A 43 -0.42 5.16 -11.77
CA LEU A 43 -0.62 4.28 -10.64
C LEU A 43 0.36 3.11 -10.72
N LEU A 44 1.12 2.89 -9.66
CA LEU A 44 2.03 1.78 -9.46
C LEU A 44 1.31 0.70 -8.65
N HIS A 45 1.24 -0.50 -9.21
CA HIS A 45 0.53 -1.63 -8.60
C HIS A 45 1.35 -2.94 -8.64
N PRO A 46 2.60 -2.97 -8.14
CA PRO A 46 3.38 -4.21 -8.14
C PRO A 46 2.71 -5.24 -7.22
N VAL A 47 2.14 -6.30 -7.79
CA VAL A 47 1.46 -7.36 -7.02
C VAL A 47 2.24 -8.65 -7.08
N HIS A 48 2.45 -9.25 -5.91
CA HIS A 48 3.09 -10.55 -5.84
C HIS A 48 2.14 -11.63 -6.40
N ILE A 49 2.61 -12.43 -7.36
CA ILE A 49 1.74 -13.35 -8.11
C ILE A 49 1.01 -14.39 -7.24
N THR A 50 1.71 -15.02 -6.29
CA THR A 50 1.09 -16.03 -5.41
C THR A 50 0.40 -15.43 -4.20
N ARG A 51 1.00 -14.40 -3.58
CA ARG A 51 0.48 -13.76 -2.36
C ARG A 51 -0.64 -12.76 -2.62
N GLN A 52 -0.75 -12.27 -3.86
CA GLN A 52 -1.76 -11.31 -4.29
C GLN A 52 -1.85 -10.06 -3.41
N ALA A 53 -0.68 -9.49 -3.07
CA ALA A 53 -0.57 -8.30 -2.23
C ALA A 53 0.51 -7.36 -2.76
N THR A 54 0.33 -6.06 -2.60
CA THR A 54 1.40 -5.05 -2.81
C THR A 54 2.29 -4.89 -1.57
N SER A 55 1.88 -5.43 -0.43
CA SER A 55 2.55 -5.37 0.88
C SER A 55 3.65 -6.43 1.10
N THR A 56 4.07 -7.15 0.06
CA THR A 56 5.24 -8.04 0.13
C THR A 56 6.55 -7.24 0.07
N ALA A 57 7.65 -7.79 0.59
CA ALA A 57 8.95 -7.11 0.55
C ALA A 57 9.39 -6.79 -0.88
N GLU A 58 9.16 -7.71 -1.82
CA GLU A 58 9.48 -7.55 -3.24
C GLU A 58 8.69 -6.40 -3.87
N CYS A 59 7.38 -6.34 -3.62
CA CYS A 59 6.50 -5.31 -4.17
C CYS A 59 6.80 -3.93 -3.59
N MET A 60 7.01 -3.83 -2.28
CA MET A 60 7.42 -2.59 -1.62
C MET A 60 8.79 -2.12 -2.11
N TRP A 61 9.72 -3.03 -2.39
CA TRP A 61 11.00 -2.68 -2.99
C TRP A 61 10.83 -2.11 -4.41
N VAL A 62 9.98 -2.74 -5.24
CA VAL A 62 9.70 -2.27 -6.62
C VAL A 62 9.14 -0.86 -6.61
N GLN A 63 8.11 -0.57 -5.80
CA GLN A 63 7.53 0.77 -5.76
C GLN A 63 8.55 1.80 -5.28
N VAL A 64 9.39 1.48 -4.28
CA VAL A 64 10.43 2.40 -3.80
C VAL A 64 11.44 2.68 -4.91
N ALA A 65 11.91 1.66 -5.62
CA ALA A 65 12.86 1.84 -6.72
C ALA A 65 12.29 2.74 -7.84
N VAL A 66 11.01 2.57 -8.18
CA VAL A 66 10.33 3.42 -9.18
C VAL A 66 10.12 4.84 -8.66
N GLY A 67 9.75 4.99 -7.38
CA GLY A 67 9.62 6.30 -6.72
C GLY A 67 10.93 7.09 -6.73
N LEU A 68 12.06 6.44 -6.42
CA LEU A 68 13.38 7.08 -6.50
C LEU A 68 13.77 7.43 -7.94
N ALA A 69 13.44 6.58 -8.91
CA ALA A 69 13.66 6.90 -10.33
C ALA A 69 12.82 8.09 -10.80
N ASN A 70 11.71 8.40 -10.12
CA ASN A 70 10.83 9.52 -10.44
C ASN A 70 11.50 10.89 -10.24
N GLU A 71 12.64 10.98 -9.56
CA GLU A 71 13.45 12.22 -9.53
C GLU A 71 13.83 12.68 -10.95
N GLN A 72 13.93 11.75 -11.91
CA GLN A 72 14.24 12.07 -13.32
C GLN A 72 13.00 12.37 -14.16
N MET A 73 11.83 11.87 -13.75
CA MET A 73 10.59 11.97 -14.52
C MET A 73 9.67 13.10 -14.02
N ASN A 74 9.74 13.42 -12.72
CA ASN A 74 8.96 14.44 -12.02
C ASN A 74 7.45 14.32 -12.25
N LEU A 75 6.92 13.10 -12.08
CA LEU A 75 5.51 12.79 -12.35
C LEU A 75 4.71 12.60 -11.06
N PRO A 76 3.38 12.84 -11.08
CA PRO A 76 2.50 12.36 -10.03
C PRO A 76 2.41 10.83 -10.10
N LEU A 77 3.26 10.14 -9.34
CA LEU A 77 3.20 8.70 -9.15
C LEU A 77 2.39 8.37 -7.90
N VAL A 78 1.53 7.37 -8.01
CA VAL A 78 0.63 6.91 -6.95
C VAL A 78 0.95 5.45 -6.63
N ALA A 79 1.21 5.12 -5.38
CA ALA A 79 1.34 3.76 -4.90
C ALA A 79 -0.03 3.20 -4.51
N ASP A 80 -0.37 2.04 -5.06
CA ASP A 80 -1.58 1.32 -4.69
C ASP A 80 -1.38 0.42 -3.47
N VAL A 81 -2.03 0.79 -2.36
CA VAL A 81 -2.00 0.02 -1.12
C VAL A 81 -3.09 -1.06 -1.20
N TRP A 82 -2.67 -2.28 -1.53
CA TRP A 82 -3.54 -3.41 -1.82
C TRP A 82 -3.18 -4.64 -0.97
N PRO A 83 -3.53 -4.62 0.33
CA PRO A 83 -3.31 -5.73 1.24
C PRO A 83 -4.08 -7.01 0.85
N SER A 84 -3.49 -8.14 1.21
CA SER A 84 -4.14 -9.45 1.09
C SER A 84 -5.06 -9.76 2.28
N ASN A 85 -4.75 -9.19 3.45
CA ASN A 85 -5.59 -9.27 4.63
C ASN A 85 -6.71 -8.22 4.57
N GLY A 86 -7.73 -8.35 5.42
CA GLY A 86 -8.88 -7.43 5.42
C GLY A 86 -9.36 -6.97 6.80
N ALA A 87 -10.41 -6.15 6.80
CA ALA A 87 -10.95 -5.52 8.00
C ALA A 87 -11.29 -6.52 9.11
N GLY A 88 -11.10 -6.10 10.37
CA GLY A 88 -11.20 -6.97 11.54
C GLY A 88 -9.92 -7.76 11.84
N SER A 89 -8.78 -7.42 11.23
CA SER A 89 -7.47 -8.01 11.53
C SER A 89 -6.38 -6.96 11.71
N ALA A 90 -5.48 -7.15 12.67
CA ALA A 90 -4.34 -6.26 12.87
C ALA A 90 -3.32 -6.40 11.73
N GLU A 91 -3.19 -7.61 11.15
CA GLU A 91 -2.32 -7.88 10.01
C GLU A 91 -2.66 -6.98 8.81
N TYR A 92 -3.94 -6.69 8.57
CA TYR A 92 -4.34 -5.72 7.54
C TYR A 92 -3.80 -4.32 7.81
N LEU A 93 -3.87 -3.84 9.05
CA LEU A 93 -3.37 -2.52 9.44
C LEU A 93 -1.84 -2.44 9.35
N TYR A 94 -1.12 -3.51 9.67
CA TYR A 94 0.33 -3.57 9.49
C TYR A 94 0.73 -3.60 8.01
N GLU A 95 -0.02 -4.30 7.16
CA GLU A 95 0.19 -4.27 5.71
C GLU A 95 -0.02 -2.85 5.15
N ILE A 96 -1.06 -2.14 5.60
CA ILE A 96 -1.28 -0.73 5.25
C ILE A 96 -0.10 0.11 5.72
N ALA A 97 0.32 -0.04 6.97
CA ALA A 97 1.35 0.81 7.56
C ALA A 97 2.71 0.65 6.85
N ALA A 98 3.17 -0.60 6.64
CA ALA A 98 4.44 -0.86 5.98
C ALA A 98 4.46 -0.33 4.55
N ASN A 99 3.38 -0.57 3.79
CA ASN A 99 3.29 -0.11 2.41
C ASN A 99 3.23 1.43 2.34
N THR A 100 2.47 2.06 3.24
CA THR A 100 2.37 3.53 3.34
C THR A 100 3.72 4.17 3.64
N VAL A 101 4.45 3.67 4.64
CA VAL A 101 5.78 4.21 4.99
C VAL A 101 6.74 4.07 3.81
N ALA A 102 6.78 2.91 3.16
CA ALA A 102 7.63 2.67 2.00
C ALA A 102 7.30 3.60 0.83
N ALA A 103 6.01 3.76 0.51
CA ALA A 103 5.56 4.60 -0.59
C ALA A 103 5.87 6.08 -0.35
N VAL A 104 5.50 6.61 0.83
CA VAL A 104 5.69 8.03 1.15
C VAL A 104 7.17 8.39 1.26
N ALA A 105 8.00 7.54 1.85
CA ALA A 105 9.45 7.76 1.91
C ALA A 105 10.10 7.83 0.53
N ALA A 106 9.52 7.19 -0.49
CA ALA A 106 9.96 7.24 -1.88
C ALA A 106 9.27 8.33 -2.72
N GLY A 107 8.52 9.26 -2.08
CA GLY A 107 7.86 10.37 -2.76
C GLY A 107 6.60 10.00 -3.55
N LEU A 108 6.00 8.85 -3.27
CA LEU A 108 4.77 8.40 -3.92
C LEU A 108 3.51 8.90 -3.19
N HIS A 109 2.47 9.22 -3.95
CA HIS A 109 1.14 9.47 -3.42
C HIS A 109 0.45 8.15 -3.06
N LEU A 110 -0.62 8.20 -2.26
CA LEU A 110 -1.29 6.99 -1.78
C LEU A 110 -2.67 6.81 -2.42
N LEU A 111 -2.99 5.57 -2.79
CA LEU A 111 -4.34 5.11 -3.15
C LEU A 111 -4.69 3.87 -2.33
N GLY A 112 -5.95 3.76 -1.91
CA GLY A 112 -6.48 2.63 -1.15
C GLY A 112 -6.91 3.02 0.27
N PRO A 113 -6.78 2.12 1.27
CA PRO A 113 -6.33 0.73 1.13
C PRO A 113 -7.42 -0.17 0.55
N VAL A 114 -7.03 -1.14 -0.28
CA VAL A 114 -7.94 -2.15 -0.85
C VAL A 114 -7.68 -3.51 -0.19
N PRO A 115 -8.54 -3.95 0.74
CA PRO A 115 -8.34 -5.16 1.51
C PRO A 115 -8.67 -6.42 0.74
N ALA A 116 -8.32 -7.56 1.34
CA ALA A 116 -8.75 -8.89 0.92
C ALA A 116 -8.51 -9.06 -0.58
N ASN A 117 -7.32 -8.64 -1.03
CA ASN A 117 -6.87 -8.62 -2.42
C ASN A 117 -7.90 -8.09 -3.45
N GLY A 118 -8.83 -7.23 -3.01
CA GLY A 118 -9.90 -6.66 -3.82
C GLY A 118 -10.98 -7.66 -4.24
N THR A 119 -11.02 -8.85 -3.62
CA THR A 119 -11.99 -9.89 -3.96
C THR A 119 -13.21 -9.91 -3.04
N LYS A 120 -13.18 -9.16 -1.94
CA LYS A 120 -14.24 -9.13 -0.93
C LYS A 120 -14.52 -7.70 -0.44
N PRO A 121 -15.76 -7.39 -0.04
CA PRO A 121 -16.15 -6.07 0.48
C PRO A 121 -15.69 -5.88 1.94
N ASN A 122 -14.42 -6.16 2.21
CA ASN A 122 -13.84 -6.27 3.55
C ASN A 122 -13.06 -5.02 3.94
N GLY A 123 -13.53 -3.84 3.49
CA GLY A 123 -12.90 -2.55 3.73
C GLY A 123 -13.91 -1.49 4.14
N GLY A 124 -13.40 -0.40 4.70
CA GLY A 124 -14.20 0.75 5.14
C GLY A 124 -13.39 2.04 5.15
N GLY A 125 -14.05 3.12 5.55
CA GLY A 125 -13.46 4.47 5.53
C GLY A 125 -12.44 4.73 6.65
N ALA A 126 -12.52 4.03 7.78
CA ALA A 126 -11.60 4.25 8.90
C ALA A 126 -10.16 3.80 8.58
N GLU A 127 -10.01 2.77 7.75
CA GLU A 127 -8.73 2.27 7.29
C GLU A 127 -8.09 3.21 6.26
N ALA A 128 -8.91 3.82 5.40
CA ALA A 128 -8.48 4.91 4.51
C ALA A 128 -8.05 6.15 5.31
N GLN A 129 -8.82 6.51 6.34
CA GLN A 129 -8.44 7.59 7.25
C GLN A 129 -7.13 7.29 7.98
N PHE A 130 -6.96 6.07 8.50
CA PHE A 130 -5.72 5.62 9.13
C PHE A 130 -4.52 5.73 8.18
N MET A 131 -4.67 5.27 6.93
CA MET A 131 -3.64 5.40 5.91
C MET A 131 -3.28 6.85 5.61
N ALA A 132 -4.29 7.73 5.51
CA ALA A 132 -4.09 9.16 5.26
C ALA A 132 -3.34 9.85 6.41
N GLU A 133 -3.75 9.61 7.66
CA GLU A 133 -3.10 10.16 8.86
C GLU A 133 -1.63 9.72 8.95
N LEU A 134 -1.36 8.43 8.71
CA LEU A 134 0.00 7.91 8.70
C LEU A 134 0.82 8.50 7.55
N GLY A 135 0.25 8.57 6.34
CA GLY A 135 0.92 9.13 5.18
C GLY A 135 1.31 10.59 5.39
N GLU A 136 0.41 11.40 5.96
CA GLU A 136 0.70 12.79 6.32
C GLU A 136 1.80 12.88 7.38
N ALA A 137 1.74 12.05 8.43
CA ALA A 137 2.73 12.07 9.51
C ALA A 137 4.14 11.69 9.01
N VAL A 138 4.24 10.65 8.17
CA VAL A 138 5.50 10.23 7.54
C VAL A 138 6.05 11.31 6.62
N ALA A 139 5.19 11.93 5.79
CA ALA A 139 5.60 13.00 4.87
C ALA A 139 6.12 14.23 5.64
N ARG A 140 5.43 14.64 6.70
CA ARG A 140 5.85 15.78 7.55
C ARG A 140 7.14 15.52 8.30
N ARG A 141 7.37 14.28 8.73
CA ARG A 141 8.60 13.89 9.43
C ARG A 141 9.82 13.91 8.50
N GLY A 142 9.63 13.65 7.21
CA GLY A 142 10.73 13.63 6.25
C GLY A 142 11.78 12.58 6.58
N LEU A 143 11.34 11.34 6.84
CA LEU A 143 12.22 10.22 7.18
C LEU A 143 13.28 10.02 6.08
N SER A 144 14.52 9.71 6.50
CA SER A 144 15.51 9.21 5.55
C SER A 144 15.07 7.84 5.01
N LEU A 145 15.52 7.48 3.80
CA LEU A 145 15.26 6.14 3.25
C LEU A 145 15.76 5.02 4.16
N GLN A 146 16.85 5.27 4.89
CA GLN A 146 17.41 4.31 5.83
C GLN A 146 16.48 4.11 7.04
N ASP A 147 16.00 5.19 7.66
CA ASP A 147 15.08 5.10 8.80
C ASP A 147 13.74 4.48 8.39
N ALA A 148 13.21 4.90 7.24
CA ALA A 148 11.99 4.33 6.67
C ALA A 148 12.15 2.82 6.41
N ASN A 149 13.30 2.38 5.91
CA ASN A 149 13.58 0.97 5.66
C ASN A 149 13.63 0.14 6.96
N GLU A 150 14.24 0.65 8.03
CA GLU A 150 14.25 -0.06 9.32
C GLU A 150 12.83 -0.17 9.92
N VAL A 151 12.05 0.91 9.83
CA VAL A 151 10.62 0.89 10.21
C VAL A 151 9.84 -0.15 9.40
N VAL A 152 10.00 -0.16 8.08
CA VAL A 152 9.29 -1.10 7.20
C VAL A 152 9.66 -2.54 7.54
N LYS A 153 10.94 -2.84 7.80
CA LYS A 153 11.39 -4.18 8.23
C LYS A 153 10.74 -4.59 9.54
N ASP A 154 10.62 -3.68 10.50
CA ASP A 154 10.01 -3.98 11.79
C ASP A 154 8.50 -4.24 11.66
N LEU A 155 7.80 -3.45 10.85
CA LEU A 155 6.39 -3.70 10.53
C LEU A 155 6.21 -5.00 9.76
N TYR A 156 7.09 -5.31 8.81
CA TYR A 156 7.04 -6.52 8.00
C TYR A 156 7.10 -7.81 8.84
N LYS A 157 7.85 -7.81 9.94
CA LYS A 157 7.91 -8.93 10.89
C LYS A 157 6.55 -9.25 11.52
N LEU A 158 5.64 -8.29 11.60
CA LEU A 158 4.33 -8.46 12.25
C LEU A 158 3.30 -9.18 11.38
N TYR A 159 3.52 -9.27 10.07
CA TYR A 159 2.52 -9.83 9.14
C TYR A 159 3.09 -10.72 8.02
N SER A 160 4.39 -10.74 7.77
CA SER A 160 4.97 -11.40 6.59
C SER A 160 4.68 -12.91 6.49
N ASP A 161 4.58 -13.60 7.61
CA ASP A 161 4.19 -15.02 7.70
C ASP A 161 2.67 -15.25 7.50
N ARG A 162 1.87 -14.19 7.60
CA ARG A 162 0.40 -14.19 7.59
C ARG A 162 -0.20 -13.43 6.41
N ILE A 163 0.59 -13.11 5.39
CA ILE A 163 0.08 -12.52 4.14
C ILE A 163 -0.98 -13.45 3.55
N GLY A 164 -2.22 -12.95 3.47
CA GLY A 164 -3.40 -13.63 2.97
C GLY A 164 -4.09 -14.58 3.95
N ALA A 165 -3.58 -14.71 5.18
CA ALA A 165 -4.11 -15.66 6.17
C ALA A 165 -5.46 -15.22 6.75
N LYS A 166 -5.72 -13.91 6.79
CA LYS A 166 -6.93 -13.31 7.36
C LYS A 166 -7.59 -12.40 6.32
N PRO A 167 -8.45 -12.96 5.43
CA PRO A 167 -9.17 -12.16 4.46
C PRO A 167 -10.08 -11.11 5.10
N GLY A 168 -10.32 -11.17 6.41
CA GLY A 168 -11.13 -10.21 7.15
C GLY A 168 -12.63 -10.51 7.07
N LYS A 169 -13.40 -9.56 7.58
CA LYS A 169 -14.87 -9.59 7.62
C LYS A 169 -15.45 -8.55 6.67
N PRO A 170 -16.65 -8.79 6.14
CA PRO A 170 -17.32 -7.80 5.31
C PRO A 170 -17.66 -6.54 6.11
N PHE A 171 -17.79 -5.42 5.41
CA PHE A 171 -18.07 -4.10 6.00
C PHE A 171 -19.19 -4.12 7.06
N TRP A 172 -20.30 -4.79 6.78
CA TRP A 172 -21.47 -4.86 7.68
C TRP A 172 -21.26 -5.66 8.97
N GLU A 173 -20.15 -6.39 9.11
CA GLU A 173 -19.79 -7.08 10.35
C GLU A 173 -18.80 -6.29 11.22
N VAL A 174 -18.16 -5.26 10.67
CA VAL A 174 -17.15 -4.44 11.35
C VAL A 174 -17.54 -2.96 11.43
N TYR A 175 -18.71 -2.59 10.90
CA TYR A 175 -19.31 -1.26 10.98
C TYR A 175 -20.77 -1.33 11.41
N ASP A 176 -21.20 -0.33 12.17
CA ASP A 176 -22.61 -0.07 12.43
C ASP A 176 -23.23 0.58 11.18
N LEU A 177 -24.17 -0.10 10.54
CA LEU A 177 -24.79 0.35 9.29
C LEU A 177 -25.71 1.58 9.42
N ARG A 178 -26.12 1.94 10.64
CA ARG A 178 -26.96 3.12 10.88
C ARG A 178 -26.10 4.38 11.03
N THR A 179 -24.95 4.25 11.68
CA THR A 179 -24.05 5.37 11.97
C THR A 179 -22.87 5.46 11.00
N LEU A 180 -22.62 4.39 10.23
CA LEU A 180 -21.45 4.20 9.36
C LEU A 180 -20.12 4.35 10.09
N LYS A 181 -20.10 4.03 11.40
CA LYS A 181 -18.89 4.05 12.22
C LYS A 181 -18.36 2.63 12.43
N PRO A 182 -17.03 2.45 12.56
CA PRO A 182 -16.46 1.17 12.96
C PRO A 182 -17.07 0.68 14.27
N SER A 183 -17.22 -0.64 14.41
CA SER A 183 -17.56 -1.28 15.68
C SER A 183 -16.52 -0.91 16.75
N THR A 184 -16.89 -1.06 18.02
CA THR A 184 -15.97 -0.77 19.12
C THR A 184 -14.69 -1.59 19.01
N GLU A 185 -14.83 -2.89 18.73
CA GLU A 185 -13.69 -3.81 18.58
C GLU A 185 -12.79 -3.41 17.41
N TRP A 186 -13.37 -2.99 16.29
CA TRP A 186 -12.57 -2.60 15.13
C TRP A 186 -11.85 -1.26 15.36
N ARG A 187 -12.53 -0.31 16.01
CA ARG A 187 -11.92 0.96 16.40
C ARG A 187 -10.76 0.76 17.37
N GLU A 188 -10.95 -0.06 18.40
CA GLU A 188 -9.91 -0.37 19.38
C GLU A 188 -8.69 -1.04 18.73
N ALA A 189 -8.90 -1.92 17.73
CA ALA A 189 -7.80 -2.50 16.96
C ALA A 189 -7.02 -1.44 16.16
N ILE A 190 -7.73 -0.51 15.50
CA ILE A 190 -7.10 0.61 14.77
C ILE A 190 -6.32 1.50 15.74
N ASP A 191 -6.92 1.89 16.87
CA ASP A 191 -6.30 2.75 17.87
C ASP A 191 -5.07 2.09 18.53
N GLY A 192 -5.14 0.78 18.76
CA GLY A 192 -4.01 -0.02 19.24
C GLY A 192 -2.83 0.03 18.27
N VAL A 193 -3.07 -0.20 16.98
CA VAL A 193 -2.01 -0.10 15.96
C VAL A 193 -1.51 1.33 15.81
N LYS A 194 -2.38 2.35 15.88
CA LYS A 194 -1.94 3.76 15.87
C LYS A 194 -1.00 4.06 17.03
N LYS A 195 -1.31 3.56 18.23
CA LYS A 195 -0.43 3.70 19.40
C LYS A 195 0.91 3.02 19.19
N GLU A 196 0.91 1.80 18.66
CA GLU A 196 2.15 1.09 18.32
C GLU A 196 3.01 1.85 17.30
N LEU A 197 2.40 2.51 16.32
CA LEU A 197 3.09 3.37 15.37
C LEU A 197 3.60 4.66 16.01
N ALA A 198 2.85 5.26 16.94
CA ALA A 198 3.30 6.42 17.71
C ALA A 198 4.52 6.07 18.59
N ASP A 199 4.52 4.89 19.22
CA ASP A 199 5.66 4.40 20.01
C ASP A 199 6.92 4.16 19.14
N ARG A 200 6.73 3.93 17.84
CA ARG A 200 7.81 3.85 16.83
C ARG A 200 8.16 5.21 16.22
N GLY A 201 7.52 6.30 16.66
CA GLY A 201 7.73 7.63 16.13
C GLY A 201 7.21 7.82 14.70
N LEU A 202 6.10 7.17 14.33
CA LEU A 202 5.46 7.28 13.01
C LEU A 202 4.11 7.99 13.02
N LEU A 203 3.41 7.96 14.17
CA LEU A 203 2.31 8.87 14.49
C LEU A 203 2.65 9.80 15.66
#